data_AF-A0A0L8I0Y8-F1
#
_entry.id   AF-A0A0L8I0Y8-F1
#
_cell.length_a   1.000
_cell.length_b   1.000
_cell.length_c   1.000
_cell.angle_alpha   90.00
_cell.angle_beta   90.00
_cell.angle_gamma   90.00
#
_symmetry.space_group_name_H-M   'P 1'
#
loop_
_entity.id
_entity.type
_entity.pdbx_description
1 polymer ?
#
loop_
_entity_poly.entity_id
_entity_poly.type
_entity_poly.pdbx_seq_one_letter_code
_entity_poly.pdbx_strand_id
1 'polypeptide(L)'
;HNWLKTRAILSPKNVKVDDLNFTLLEQLPGERHIYNSIDTLLNTDESVNYSVEFLNSLTPPGIPPHKFHLKIGVSVMLLLNLDPQKACNDTRLRRRRRCQQFWRQKN
;
A
#
# COMPACT_ATOMS: atom_id res chain seq x y z
N HIS A 1 -0.47 0.94 21.25
CA HIS A 1 -0.44 0.19 19.96
C HIS A 1 -0.07 -1.30 20.05
N ASN A 2 0.09 -1.94 21.21
CA ASN A 2 0.43 -3.38 21.30
C ASN A 2 -0.74 -4.29 20.88
N TRP A 3 -1.98 -3.83 21.10
CA TRP A 3 -3.24 -4.51 20.78
C TRP A 3 -3.36 -4.99 19.32
N LEU A 4 -2.97 -4.16 18.34
CA LEU A 4 -3.11 -4.49 16.91
C LEU A 4 -2.04 -5.47 16.42
N LYS A 5 -1.07 -5.85 17.25
CA LYS A 5 -0.01 -6.80 16.84
C LYS A 5 -0.52 -8.22 16.63
N THR A 6 -1.57 -8.61 17.35
CA THR A 6 -2.10 -9.99 17.34
C THR A 6 -3.56 -10.05 16.86
N ARG A 7 -4.12 -8.93 16.43
CA ARG A 7 -5.54 -8.81 16.08
C ARG A 7 -5.73 -8.18 14.70
N ALA A 8 -6.83 -8.56 14.04
CA ALA A 8 -7.28 -8.00 12.78
C ALA A 8 -8.70 -7.46 12.95
N ILE A 9 -9.02 -6.40 12.22
CA ILE A 9 -10.37 -5.84 12.12
C ILE A 9 -10.85 -6.20 10.72
N LEU A 10 -12.00 -6.88 10.63
CA LEU A 10 -12.63 -7.29 9.38
C LEU A 10 -13.85 -6.39 9.13
N SER A 11 -14.06 -6.01 7.88
CA SER A 11 -15.22 -5.24 7.46
C SER A 11 -15.73 -5.79 6.12
N PRO A 12 -17.05 -5.81 5.88
CA PRO A 12 -17.61 -6.30 4.62
C PRO A 12 -17.34 -5.38 3.41
N LYS A 13 -16.89 -4.13 3.64
CA LYS A 13 -16.63 -3.16 2.57
C LYS A 13 -15.21 -2.61 2.65
N ASN A 14 -14.47 -2.68 1.55
CA ASN A 14 -13.09 -2.17 1.45
C ASN A 14 -13.00 -0.67 1.78
N VAL A 15 -13.95 0.14 1.31
CA VAL A 15 -14.00 1.57 1.65
C VAL A 15 -13.97 1.82 3.17
N LYS A 16 -14.64 0.96 3.95
CA LYS A 16 -14.64 1.09 5.41
C LYS A 16 -13.34 0.63 6.05
N VAL A 17 -12.69 -0.38 5.46
CA VAL A 17 -11.35 -0.83 5.84
C VAL A 17 -10.33 0.29 5.60
N ASP A 18 -10.42 0.99 4.47
CA ASP A 18 -9.52 2.08 4.12
C ASP A 18 -9.64 3.26 5.10
N ASP A 19 -10.88 3.69 5.42
CA ASP A 19 -11.12 4.73 6.43
C ASP A 19 -10.54 4.37 7.80
N LEU A 20 -10.75 3.11 8.23
CA LEU A 20 -10.23 2.62 9.50
C LEU A 20 -8.70 2.55 9.50
N ASN A 21 -8.10 2.04 8.43
CA ASN A 21 -6.65 1.97 8.27
C ASN A 21 -6.04 3.38 8.31
N PHE A 22 -6.66 4.35 7.64
CA PHE A 22 -6.22 5.74 7.67
C PHE A 22 -6.33 6.34 9.07
N THR A 23 -7.46 6.15 9.74
CA THR A 23 -7.67 6.64 11.12
C THR A 23 -6.63 6.05 12.09
N LEU A 24 -6.37 4.75 12.00
CA LEU A 24 -5.38 4.07 12.82
C LEU A 24 -3.95 4.54 12.51
N LEU A 25 -3.64 4.81 11.24
CA LEU A 25 -2.37 5.39 10.84
C LEU A 25 -2.17 6.78 11.46
N GLU A 26 -3.21 7.61 11.52
CA GLU A 26 -3.13 8.94 12.12
C GLU A 26 -2.86 8.90 13.62
N GLN A 27 -3.43 7.93 14.32
CA GLN A 27 -3.21 7.71 15.76
C GLN A 27 -1.81 7.15 16.09
N LEU A 28 -1.04 6.68 15.11
CA LEU A 28 0.33 6.24 15.35
C LEU A 28 1.25 7.45 15.55
N PRO A 29 2.11 7.44 16.59
CA PRO A 29 3.12 8.47 16.74
C PRO A 29 4.17 8.37 15.63
N GLY A 30 4.82 9.49 15.32
CA GLY A 30 5.88 9.58 14.33
C GLY A 30 5.45 10.19 13.00
N GLU A 31 6.45 10.48 12.17
CA GLU A 31 6.29 11.21 10.91
C GLU A 31 5.66 10.35 9.81
N ARG A 32 4.65 10.90 9.14
CA ARG A 32 4.02 10.29 7.97
C ARG A 32 4.98 10.37 6.78
N HIS A 33 5.29 9.21 6.20
CA HIS A 33 6.04 9.11 4.96
C HIS A 33 5.09 8.75 3.83
N ILE A 34 5.21 9.45 2.70
CA ILE A 34 4.40 9.23 1.50
C ILE A 34 5.31 8.58 0.46
N TYR A 35 4.88 7.44 -0.05
CA TYR A 35 5.50 6.78 -1.19
C TYR A 35 4.60 7.02 -2.40
N ASN A 36 5.13 7.72 -3.40
CA ASN A 36 4.45 7.84 -4.68
C ASN A 36 4.81 6.61 -5.51
N SER A 37 3.82 5.97 -6.13
CA SER A 37 4.09 4.85 -7.03
C SER A 37 4.80 5.33 -8.28
N ILE A 38 5.72 4.51 -8.77
CA ILE A 38 6.30 4.66 -10.10
C ILE A 38 5.44 3.81 -11.02
N ASP A 39 4.53 4.46 -11.76
CA ASP A 39 3.68 3.78 -12.72
C ASP A 39 4.38 3.83 -14.09
N THR A 40 4.74 2.67 -14.61
CA THR A 40 5.31 2.53 -15.96
C THR A 40 4.34 1.73 -16.81
N LEU A 41 4.07 2.22 -18.02
CA LEU A 41 3.30 1.49 -19.02
C LEU A 41 4.21 0.46 -19.68
N LEU A 42 3.70 -0.75 -19.89
CA LEU A 42 4.43 -1.83 -20.56
C LEU A 42 4.61 -1.54 -22.06
N ASN A 43 3.68 -0.81 -22.67
CA ASN A 43 3.70 -0.45 -24.08
C ASN A 43 3.88 1.07 -24.26
N THR A 44 4.96 1.48 -24.93
CA THR A 44 5.25 2.90 -25.18
C THR A 44 4.20 3.55 -26.09
N ASP A 45 3.55 2.78 -26.97
CA ASP A 45 2.47 3.28 -27.85
C ASP A 45 1.19 3.65 -27.09
N GLU A 46 0.93 3.03 -25.92
CA GLU A 46 -0.22 3.37 -25.07
C GLU A 46 0.03 4.62 -24.22
N SER A 47 1.29 5.05 -24.09
CA SER A 47 1.66 6.28 -23.35
C SER A 47 1.08 7.55 -23.96
N VAL A 48 0.71 7.48 -25.25
CA VAL A 48 0.06 8.58 -25.97
C VAL A 48 -1.44 8.66 -25.63
N ASN A 49 -2.06 7.58 -25.14
CA ASN A 49 -3.50 7.48 -24.93
C ASN A 49 -3.95 7.89 -23.51
N TYR A 50 -3.05 7.88 -22.52
CA TYR A 50 -3.41 8.14 -21.12
C TYR A 50 -2.41 9.06 -20.44
N SER A 51 -2.89 10.13 -19.80
CA SER A 51 -2.02 11.03 -19.04
C SER A 51 -1.54 10.37 -17.74
N VAL A 52 -0.38 10.80 -17.26
CA VAL A 52 0.20 10.32 -16.00
C VAL A 52 -0.74 10.62 -14.81
N GLU A 53 -1.44 11.75 -14.84
CA GLU A 53 -2.44 12.14 -13.83
C GLU A 53 -3.61 11.17 -13.81
N PHE A 54 -4.11 10.78 -14.98
CA PHE A 54 -5.17 9.78 -15.09
C PHE A 54 -4.71 8.45 -14.49
N LEU A 55 -3.52 7.98 -14.85
CA LEU A 55 -2.96 6.74 -14.29
C LEU A 55 -2.81 6.85 -12.76
N ASN A 56 -2.26 7.94 -12.25
CA ASN A 56 -2.06 8.15 -10.82
C ASN A 56 -3.40 8.21 -10.04
N SER A 57 -4.50 8.55 -10.70
CA SER A 57 -5.84 8.54 -10.10
C SER A 57 -6.42 7.13 -9.91
N LEU A 58 -5.91 6.12 -10.63
CA LEU A 58 -6.45 4.76 -10.59
C LEU A 58 -6.11 4.03 -9.29
N THR A 59 -7.15 3.48 -8.65
CA THR A 59 -7.09 2.65 -7.45
C THR A 59 -7.87 1.33 -7.64
N PRO A 60 -7.43 0.45 -8.56
CA PRO A 60 -8.06 -0.85 -8.75
C PRO A 60 -7.97 -1.71 -7.47
N PRO A 61 -8.92 -2.62 -7.25
CA PRO A 61 -8.88 -3.56 -6.13
C PRO A 61 -7.59 -4.38 -6.11
N GLY A 62 -7.04 -4.62 -4.92
CA GLY A 62 -5.84 -5.44 -4.75
C GLY A 62 -4.52 -4.74 -5.06
N ILE A 63 -4.53 -3.46 -5.45
CA ILE A 63 -3.32 -2.66 -5.67
C ILE A 63 -3.36 -1.40 -4.80
N PRO A 64 -2.28 -1.04 -4.08
CA PRO A 64 -2.26 0.17 -3.26
C PRO A 64 -2.45 1.43 -4.10
N PRO A 65 -2.97 2.52 -3.51
CA PRO A 65 -3.12 3.79 -4.20
C PRO A 65 -1.76 4.37 -4.60
N HIS A 66 -1.75 5.28 -5.59
CA HIS A 66 -0.52 5.95 -6.04
C HIS A 66 0.21 6.63 -4.89
N LYS A 67 -0.51 7.29 -3.97
CA LYS A 67 0.05 7.85 -2.75
C LYS A 67 -0.14 6.88 -1.60
N PHE A 68 0.92 6.17 -1.23
CA PHE A 68 0.88 5.21 -0.14
C PHE A 68 1.48 5.80 1.14
N HIS A 69 0.64 5.97 2.16
CA HIS A 69 1.01 6.61 3.42
C HIS A 69 1.44 5.59 4.47
N LEU A 70 2.60 5.79 5.11
CA LEU A 70 3.14 4.90 6.14
C LEU A 70 3.81 5.67 7.28
N LYS A 71 3.70 5.13 8.50
CA LYS A 71 4.44 5.56 9.69
C LYS A 71 5.25 4.40 10.27
N ILE A 72 6.35 4.70 10.96
CA ILE A 72 7.08 3.65 11.69
C ILE A 72 6.15 3.02 12.73
N GLY A 73 6.18 1.69 12.82
CA GLY A 73 5.37 0.91 13.74
C GLY A 73 4.05 0.41 13.18
N VAL A 74 3.61 0.91 12.00
CA VAL A 74 2.40 0.43 11.32
C VAL A 74 2.55 -1.02 10.85
N SER A 75 1.43 -1.75 10.84
CA SER A 75 1.33 -3.07 10.25
C SER A 75 0.91 -2.95 8.79
N VAL A 76 1.62 -3.61 7.88
CA VAL A 76 1.29 -3.69 6.45
C VAL A 76 1.11 -5.16 6.07
N MET A 77 0.36 -5.41 5.00
CA MET A 77 0.16 -6.74 4.44
C MET A 77 0.83 -6.80 3.08
N LEU A 78 1.49 -7.93 2.78
CA LEU A 78 2.12 -8.15 1.50
C LEU A 78 1.07 -8.55 0.46
N LEU A 79 1.06 -7.86 -0.68
CA LEU A 79 0.10 -8.15 -1.77
C LEU A 79 0.70 -9.02 -2.88
N LEU A 80 2.03 -9.15 -2.91
CA LEU A 80 2.77 -9.92 -3.91
C LEU A 80 3.88 -10.73 -3.25
N ASN A 81 4.08 -11.97 -3.70
CA ASN A 81 5.13 -12.83 -3.19
C ASN A 81 6.51 -12.19 -3.43
N LEU A 82 7.25 -11.94 -2.35
CA LEU A 82 8.66 -11.53 -2.42
C LEU A 82 9.57 -12.77 -2.43
N ASP A 83 9.20 -13.77 -1.63
CA ASP A 83 9.84 -15.07 -1.56
C ASP A 83 8.74 -16.10 -1.28
N PRO A 84 8.41 -16.98 -2.24
CA PRO A 84 7.36 -17.98 -2.08
C PRO A 84 7.52 -18.88 -0.84
N GLN A 85 8.73 -18.99 -0.27
CA GLN A 85 9.00 -19.82 0.91
C GLN A 85 8.92 -19.05 2.23
N LYS A 86 9.07 -17.72 2.23
CA LYS A 86 9.26 -16.93 3.46
C LYS A 86 8.39 -15.67 3.56
N ALA A 87 7.97 -15.12 2.43
CA ALA A 87 7.26 -13.84 2.35
C ALA A 87 6.28 -13.87 1.17
N CYS A 88 5.12 -14.46 1.45
CA CYS A 88 4.05 -14.67 0.49
C CYS A 88 2.97 -13.58 0.63
N ASN A 89 2.02 -13.56 -0.31
CA ASN A 89 0.78 -12.81 -0.18
C ASN A 89 0.15 -13.01 1.21
N ASP A 90 -0.48 -11.97 1.72
CA ASP A 90 -1.12 -11.91 3.04
C ASP A 90 -0.16 -11.93 4.25
N THR A 91 1.15 -12.03 4.02
CA THR A 91 2.14 -11.92 5.10
C THR A 91 2.07 -10.54 5.74
N ARG A 92 1.81 -10.50 7.04
CA ARG A 92 1.76 -9.27 7.82
C ARG A 92 3.16 -8.86 8.28
N LEU A 93 3.59 -7.67 7.89
CA LEU A 93 4.89 -7.09 8.24
C LEU A 93 4.71 -5.84 9.09
N ARG A 94 5.69 -5.57 9.96
CA ARG A 94 5.72 -4.34 10.76
C ARG A 94 6.84 -3.43 10.28
N ARG A 95 6.50 -2.20 9.93
CA ARG A 95 7.48 -1.20 9.50
C ARG A 95 8.36 -0.79 10.69
N ARG A 96 9.62 -1.22 10.70
CA ARG A 96 10.60 -0.85 11.74
C ARG A 96 11.44 0.37 11.37
N ARG A 97 11.67 0.60 10.08
CA ARG A 97 12.52 1.67 9.53
C ARG A 97 11.89 2.24 8.25
N ARG A 98 12.44 3.35 7.75
CA ARG A 98 12.06 3.89 6.44
C ARG A 98 12.55 2.96 5.33
N CYS A 99 11.71 2.73 4.33
CA CYS A 99 12.14 2.20 3.03
C CYS A 99 12.37 3.36 2.06
N GLN A 100 13.14 3.18 1.00
CA GLN A 100 13.39 4.26 0.03
C GLN A 100 12.35 4.32 -1.09
N GLN A 101 11.75 3.18 -1.48
CA GLN A 101 10.90 3.09 -2.68
C GLN A 101 9.72 2.13 -2.50
N PHE A 102 8.66 2.34 -3.28
CA PHE A 102 7.49 1.48 -3.41
C PHE A 102 7.19 1.28 -4.90
N TRP A 103 7.27 0.04 -5.38
CA TRP A 103 7.00 -0.32 -6.77
C TRP A 103 5.57 -0.81 -6.94
N ARG A 104 4.88 -0.31 -7.97
CA ARG A 104 3.51 -0.69 -8.31
C ARG A 104 3.51 -1.17 -9.77
N GLN A 105 3.15 -2.42 -10.00
CA GLN A 105 2.92 -2.93 -11.35
C GLN A 105 1.41 -2.90 -11.63
N LYS A 106 1.02 -2.21 -12.69
CA LYS A 106 -0.37 -2.21 -13.18
C LYS A 106 -0.40 -3.11 -14.41
N ASN A 107 -1.17 -4.20 -14.33
CA ASN A 107 -1.46 -5.06 -15.47
C ASN A 107 -2.62 -4.49 -16.27
#